data_AF-A0A8S0WYU6-F1
#
_entry.id   AF-A0A8S0WYU6-F1
#
_cell.length_a   1.000
_cell.length_b   1.000
_cell.length_c   1.000
_cell.angle_alpha   90.00
_cell.angle_beta   90.00
_cell.angle_gamma   90.00
#
_symmetry.space_group_name_H-M   'P 1'
#
loop_
_entity.id
_entity.type
_entity.pdbx_description
1 polymer ?
#
loop_
_entity_poly.entity_id
_entity_poly.type
_entity_poly.pdbx_seq_one_letter_code
_entity_poly.pdbx_strand_id
1 'polypeptide(L)'
;MARPRLTRYSLSLYFTAFQLVGSISPASLFISAELFVKIPIAGRVKLTSIKGSLKDGASVTATINVVVAKGSAKFTAKSNSSGKHDLYCTLFVNVVLFGDINLPDVKIFALP
;
A
#
# COMPACT_ATOMS: atom_id res chain seq x y z
N MET A 1 -33.66 10.94 -3.95
CA MET A 1 -32.24 11.21 -4.27
C MET A 1 -31.38 10.09 -3.69
N ALA A 2 -30.95 9.13 -4.51
CA ALA A 2 -30.04 8.07 -4.07
C ALA A 2 -28.61 8.63 -3.98
N ARG A 3 -27.98 8.57 -2.81
CA ARG A 3 -26.55 8.92 -2.67
C ARG A 3 -25.73 8.00 -3.59
N PRO A 4 -24.84 8.53 -4.45
CA PRO A 4 -23.98 7.68 -5.25
C PRO A 4 -23.17 6.78 -4.31
N ARG A 5 -23.29 5.46 -4.47
CA ARG A 5 -22.43 4.51 -3.76
C ARG A 5 -21.01 4.80 -4.22
N LEU A 6 -20.21 5.42 -3.35
CA LEU A 6 -18.76 5.52 -3.55
C LEU A 6 -18.22 4.09 -3.59
N THR A 7 -18.08 3.52 -4.79
CA THR A 7 -17.52 2.20 -5.01
C THR A 7 -16.08 2.24 -4.51
N ARG A 8 -15.82 1.70 -3.32
CA ARG A 8 -14.47 1.55 -2.78
C ARG A 8 -13.95 0.18 -3.19
N TYR A 9 -12.76 0.13 -3.77
CA TYR A 9 -12.07 -1.13 -4.01
C TYR A 9 -11.35 -1.53 -2.74
N SER A 10 -11.69 -2.69 -2.19
CA SER A 10 -10.92 -3.28 -1.08
C SER A 10 -9.65 -3.92 -1.63
N LEU A 11 -8.55 -3.73 -0.92
CA LEU A 11 -7.22 -4.27 -1.23
C LEU A 11 -6.82 -5.22 -0.11
N SER A 12 -6.39 -6.42 -0.47
CA SER A 12 -5.78 -7.38 0.45
C SER A 12 -4.69 -8.11 -0.30
N LEU A 13 -3.47 -7.58 -0.19
CA LEU A 13 -2.31 -8.11 -0.87
C LEU A 13 -1.41 -8.81 0.13
N TYR A 14 -0.95 -9.98 -0.26
CA TYR A 14 -0.03 -10.78 0.53
C TYR A 14 1.28 -10.86 -0.23
N PHE A 15 2.32 -10.37 0.42
CA PHE A 15 3.71 -10.52 0.01
C PHE A 15 4.37 -11.42 1.05
N THR A 16 5.46 -12.11 0.70
CA THR A 16 6.11 -13.18 1.50
C THR A 16 5.92 -13.10 3.02
N ALA A 17 6.33 -11.98 3.65
CA ALA A 17 6.13 -11.73 5.08
C ALA A 17 5.18 -10.56 5.39
N PHE A 18 4.64 -9.88 4.37
CA PHE A 18 3.84 -8.66 4.53
C PHE A 18 2.40 -8.82 4.07
N GLN A 19 1.52 -8.10 4.73
CA GLN A 19 0.14 -8.00 4.32
C GLN A 19 -0.23 -6.53 4.21
N LEU A 20 -0.70 -6.11 3.04
CA LEU A 20 -1.29 -4.80 2.84
C LEU A 20 -2.81 -4.96 2.79
N VAL A 21 -3.50 -4.36 3.75
CA VAL A 21 -4.97 -4.40 3.82
C VAL A 21 -5.49 -2.98 3.76
N GLY A 22 -6.44 -2.71 2.88
CA GLY A 22 -6.95 -1.34 2.76
C GLY A 22 -8.07 -1.19 1.77
N SER A 23 -8.29 0.06 1.38
CA SER A 23 -9.18 0.40 0.29
C SER A 23 -8.67 1.60 -0.49
N ILE A 24 -9.10 1.68 -1.74
CA ILE A 24 -8.89 2.83 -2.60
C ILE A 24 -10.22 3.32 -3.14
N SER A 25 -10.43 4.63 -3.06
CA SER A 25 -11.56 5.32 -3.67
C SER A 25 -11.17 5.76 -5.07
N PRO A 26 -11.74 5.16 -6.14
CA PRO A 26 -11.42 5.49 -7.53
C PRO A 26 -11.83 6.92 -7.88
N ALA A 27 -12.95 7.42 -7.34
CA ALA A 27 -13.45 8.76 -7.63
C ALA A 27 -12.54 9.87 -7.09
N SER A 28 -11.81 9.61 -6.00
CA SER A 28 -10.94 10.60 -5.34
C SER A 28 -9.46 10.25 -5.44
N LEU A 29 -9.13 9.10 -6.03
CA LEU A 29 -7.80 8.47 -6.01
C LEU A 29 -7.17 8.47 -4.60
N PHE A 30 -8.01 8.30 -3.57
CA PHE A 30 -7.56 8.32 -2.18
C PHE A 30 -7.34 6.90 -1.69
N ILE A 31 -6.13 6.61 -1.22
CA ILE A 31 -5.77 5.33 -0.62
C ILE A 31 -5.84 5.43 0.90
N SER A 32 -6.39 4.40 1.52
CA SER A 32 -6.31 4.17 2.97
C SER A 32 -6.02 2.71 3.20
N ALA A 33 -4.78 2.39 3.56
CA ALA A 33 -4.30 1.04 3.79
C ALA A 33 -3.46 0.94 5.06
N GLU A 34 -3.31 -0.27 5.55
CA GLU A 34 -2.50 -0.65 6.69
C GLU A 34 -1.54 -1.73 6.24
N LEU A 35 -0.27 -1.55 6.56
CA LEU A 35 0.76 -2.52 6.29
C LEU A 35 1.04 -3.30 7.57
N PHE A 36 1.04 -4.62 7.44
CA PHE A 36 1.39 -5.56 8.49
C PHE A 36 2.58 -6.40 8.08
N VAL A 37 3.34 -6.88 9.05
CA VAL A 37 4.32 -7.94 8.91
C VAL A 37 3.92 -9.12 9.78
N LYS A 38 4.13 -10.34 9.30
CA LYS A 38 3.93 -11.56 10.07
C LYS A 38 5.27 -12.00 10.67
N ILE A 39 5.38 -11.95 11.99
CA ILE A 39 6.55 -12.37 12.74
C ILE A 39 6.22 -13.70 13.44
N PRO A 40 7.06 -14.75 13.34
CA PRO A 40 6.79 -16.08 13.87
C PRO A 40 6.47 -16.10 15.37
N ILE A 41 7.11 -15.21 16.14
CA ILE A 41 6.97 -15.16 17.61
C ILE A 41 5.92 -14.12 18.04
N ALA A 42 5.87 -12.96 17.38
CA ALA A 42 5.00 -11.84 17.76
C ALA A 42 3.64 -11.82 17.01
N GLY A 43 3.42 -12.74 16.07
CA GLY A 43 2.23 -12.77 15.23
C GLY A 43 2.19 -11.62 14.23
N ARG A 44 0.98 -11.10 13.97
CA ARG A 44 0.77 -10.02 12.99
C ARG A 44 1.00 -8.66 13.63
N VAL A 45 2.07 -7.98 13.24
CA VAL A 45 2.43 -6.65 13.74
C VAL A 45 2.05 -5.59 12.70
N LYS A 46 1.31 -4.57 13.13
CA LYS A 46 1.04 -3.39 12.30
C LYS A 46 2.30 -2.53 12.22
N LEU A 47 2.76 -2.25 11.00
CA LEU A 47 3.95 -1.45 10.75
C LEU A 47 3.64 0.02 10.57
N THR A 48 2.67 0.33 9.70
CA THR A 48 2.30 1.71 9.39
C THR A 48 0.90 1.79 8.80
N SER A 49 0.35 3.00 8.79
CA SER A 49 -0.89 3.31 8.07
C SER A 49 -0.56 4.22 6.90
N ILE A 50 -1.00 3.84 5.71
CA ILE A 50 -0.82 4.60 4.47
C ILE A 50 -2.14 5.31 4.20
N LYS A 51 -2.13 6.64 4.22
CA LYS A 51 -3.28 7.46 3.84
C LYS A 51 -2.82 8.60 2.98
N GLY A 52 -3.44 8.78 1.82
CA GLY A 52 -3.09 9.89 0.96
C GLY A 52 -3.82 9.91 -0.37
N SER A 53 -3.71 11.05 -1.05
CA SER A 53 -4.21 11.26 -2.40
C SER A 53 -3.13 10.85 -3.40
N LEU A 54 -3.52 10.05 -4.39
CA LEU A 54 -2.68 9.62 -5.53
C LEU A 54 -3.00 10.41 -6.81
N LYS A 55 -3.66 11.57 -6.68
CA LYS A 55 -3.96 12.45 -7.81
C LYS A 55 -2.68 12.90 -8.52
N ASP A 56 -2.78 13.08 -9.83
CA ASP A 56 -1.74 13.71 -10.66
C ASP A 56 -0.35 13.07 -10.57
N GLY A 57 -0.28 11.75 -10.40
CA GLY A 57 0.99 11.03 -10.29
C GLY A 57 1.69 11.19 -8.94
N ALA A 58 1.00 11.77 -7.94
CA ALA A 58 1.53 11.90 -6.59
C ALA A 58 1.85 10.52 -5.99
N SER A 59 2.97 10.46 -5.28
CA SER A 59 3.34 9.28 -4.50
C SER A 59 3.05 9.47 -3.02
N VAL A 60 2.39 8.49 -2.42
CA VAL A 60 2.18 8.43 -0.97
C VAL A 60 3.26 7.55 -0.36
N THR A 61 4.13 8.14 0.44
CA THR A 61 5.18 7.42 1.16
C THR A 61 4.82 7.34 2.64
N ALA A 62 4.80 6.13 3.19
CA ALA A 62 4.65 5.87 4.61
C ALA A 62 5.98 5.38 5.18
N THR A 63 6.51 6.10 6.17
CA THR A 63 7.69 5.67 6.91
C THR A 63 7.31 4.62 7.94
N ILE A 64 8.15 3.62 8.09
CA ILE A 64 8.02 2.54 9.06
C ILE A 64 9.15 2.73 10.07
N ASN A 65 8.79 2.99 11.32
CA ASN A 65 9.74 3.08 12.42
C ASN A 65 9.11 2.49 13.68
N VAL A 66 9.09 1.16 13.73
CA VAL A 66 8.61 0.39 14.89
C VAL A 66 9.76 -0.42 15.46
N VAL A 67 9.62 -0.86 16.71
CA VAL A 67 10.69 -1.59 17.43
C VAL A 67 11.23 -2.78 16.62
N VAL A 68 10.35 -3.46 15.89
CA VAL A 68 10.69 -4.69 15.15
C VAL A 68 11.03 -4.48 13.68
N ALA A 69 10.83 -3.28 13.12
CA ALA A 69 11.07 -3.02 11.72
C ALA A 69 11.24 -1.52 11.39
N LYS A 70 12.13 -1.21 10.46
CA LYS A 70 12.40 0.14 9.95
C LYS A 70 12.37 0.15 8.42
N GLY A 71 11.89 1.23 7.82
CA GLY A 71 11.86 1.33 6.36
C GLY A 71 10.83 2.31 5.81
N SER A 72 10.39 2.07 4.58
CA SER A 72 9.36 2.86 3.92
C SER A 72 8.52 2.02 2.95
N ALA A 73 7.26 2.39 2.80
CA ALA A 73 6.38 1.89 1.77
C ALA A 73 5.94 3.07 0.89
N LYS A 74 6.09 2.96 -0.42
CA LYS A 74 5.72 3.99 -1.39
C LYS A 74 4.64 3.45 -2.32
N PHE A 75 3.57 4.21 -2.46
CA PHE A 75 2.48 3.95 -3.39
C PHE A 75 2.46 5.04 -4.45
N THR A 76 2.36 4.65 -5.71
CA THR A 76 2.35 5.58 -6.83
C THR A 76 1.25 5.18 -7.81
N ALA A 77 0.43 6.12 -8.25
CA ALA A 77 -0.44 5.90 -9.39
C ALA A 77 0.28 6.41 -10.65
N LYS A 78 0.46 5.54 -11.65
CA LYS A 78 1.07 5.90 -12.94
C LYS A 78 0.02 5.79 -14.04
N SER A 79 -0.13 6.83 -14.87
CA SER A 79 -1.02 6.73 -16.03
C SER A 79 -0.54 5.65 -16.99
N ASN A 80 -1.46 4.82 -17.48
CA ASN A 80 -1.19 3.83 -18.51
C ASN A 80 -1.63 4.35 -19.89
N SER A 81 -1.22 3.66 -20.95
CA SER A 81 -1.51 3.99 -22.35
C SER A 81 -3.00 3.87 -22.72
N SER A 82 -3.86 3.43 -21.82
CA SER A 82 -5.32 3.32 -22.02
C SER A 82 -6.11 4.46 -21.37
N GLY A 83 -5.46 5.51 -20.88
CA GLY A 83 -6.12 6.63 -20.18
C GLY A 83 -6.59 6.29 -18.75
N LYS A 84 -6.12 5.17 -18.22
CA LYS A 84 -6.39 4.66 -16.86
C LYS A 84 -5.14 4.83 -15.98
N HIS A 85 -5.25 4.58 -14.66
CA HIS A 85 -4.10 4.66 -13.75
C HIS A 85 -3.71 3.29 -13.19
N ASP A 86 -2.46 2.87 -13.32
CA ASP A 86 -1.94 1.68 -12.65
C ASP A 86 -1.40 2.05 -11.26
N LEU A 87 -1.87 1.36 -10.23
CA LEU A 87 -1.38 1.48 -8.86
C LEU A 87 -0.13 0.61 -8.69
N TYR A 88 0.95 1.23 -8.26
CA TYR A 88 2.23 0.59 -7.96
C TYR A 88 2.54 0.69 -6.47
N CYS A 89 3.23 -0.32 -5.95
CA CYS A 89 3.80 -0.32 -4.60
C CYS A 89 5.26 -0.72 -4.65
N THR A 90 6.09 0.10 -4.00
CA THR A 90 7.49 -0.20 -3.69
C THR A 90 7.62 -0.31 -2.17
N LEU A 91 8.34 -1.32 -1.68
CA LEU A 91 8.51 -1.53 -0.26
C LEU A 91 9.98 -1.78 0.08
N PHE A 92 10.51 -1.03 1.03
CA PHE A 92 11.84 -1.25 1.57
C PHE A 92 11.73 -1.33 3.08
N VAL A 93 11.87 -2.53 3.66
CA VAL A 93 11.71 -2.74 5.10
C VAL A 93 12.81 -3.67 5.61
N ASN A 94 13.59 -3.17 6.56
CA ASN A 94 14.45 -3.98 7.41
C ASN A 94 13.63 -4.47 8.61
N VAL A 95 13.55 -5.79 8.79
CA VAL A 95 12.90 -6.40 9.96
C VAL A 95 13.98 -7.04 10.81
N VAL A 96 14.05 -6.71 12.09
CA VAL A 96 15.15 -7.08 13.00
C VAL A 96 15.43 -8.58 13.03
N LEU A 97 14.41 -9.41 12.81
CA LEU A 97 14.50 -10.88 12.84
C LEU A 97 14.69 -11.55 11.47
N PHE A 98 14.48 -10.82 10.37
CA PHE A 98 14.48 -11.37 9.00
C PHE A 98 15.51 -10.75 8.08
N GLY A 99 16.13 -9.64 8.49
CA GLY A 99 17.00 -8.85 7.64
C GLY A 99 16.21 -7.93 6.70
N ASP A 100 16.87 -7.53 5.61
CA ASP A 100 16.30 -6.61 4.63
C ASP A 100 15.31 -7.32 3.71
N ILE A 101 14.12 -6.73 3.57
CA ILE A 101 13.15 -7.14 2.58
C ILE A 101 12.89 -5.97 1.64
N ASN A 102 13.23 -6.20 0.37
CA ASN A 102 13.01 -5.25 -0.70
C ASN A 102 11.97 -5.83 -1.66
N LEU A 103 10.84 -5.14 -1.77
CA LEU A 103 9.84 -5.42 -2.79
C LEU A 103 10.02 -4.38 -3.91
N PRO A 104 10.45 -4.82 -5.12
CA PRO A 104 10.57 -3.92 -6.26
C PRO A 104 9.19 -3.34 -6.63
N ASP A 105 9.16 -2.38 -7.55
CA ASP A 105 7.93 -1.70 -7.95
C ASP A 105 6.92 -2.70 -8.55
N VAL A 106 5.91 -3.12 -7.78
CA VAL A 106 4.91 -4.11 -8.19
C VAL A 106 3.61 -3.40 -8.57
N LYS A 107 3.09 -3.70 -9.77
CA LYS A 107 1.74 -3.31 -10.17
C LYS A 107 0.72 -4.09 -9.35
N ILE A 108 -0.09 -3.37 -8.58
CA ILE A 108 -1.12 -3.91 -7.71
C ILE A 108 -2.44 -4.07 -8.47
N PHE A 109 -2.87 -3.02 -9.16
CA PHE A 109 -4.20 -2.95 -9.73
C PHE A 109 -4.28 -1.84 -10.80
N ALA A 110 -5.15 -2.01 -11.79
CA ALA A 110 -5.49 -0.97 -12.74
C ALA A 110 -6.73 -0.20 -12.23
N LEU A 111 -6.55 1.03 -11.80
CA LEU A 111 -7.61 1.97 -11.48
C LEU A 111 -8.20 2.58 -12.76
N PRO A 112 -9.50 2.88 -12.78
CA PRO A 112 -10.12 3.63 -13.87
C PRO A 112 -9.50 5.02 -14.03
#